data_AF-A0A2R4CAN3-F1
#
_entry.id   AF-A0A2R4CAN3-F1
#
_cell.length_a   1.000
_cell.length_b   1.000
_cell.length_c   1.000
_cell.angle_alpha   90.00
_cell.angle_beta   90.00
_cell.angle_gamma   90.00
#
_symmetry.space_group_name_H-M   'P 1'
#
loop_
_entity.id
_entity.type
_entity.pdbx_description
1 polymer ?
#
loop_
_entity_poly.entity_id
_entity_poly.type
_entity_poly.pdbx_seq_one_letter_code
_entity_poly.pdbx_strand_id
1 'polypeptide(L)'
;MDQMEQLHERLLGDLRRYAASRRKDIERGAETRELAGLLVEKYGYGLARALELYGDVAGVRVPDLYAQVNQVVLEIDPQAEAHRARRWDARPAGLDLPAARE
;
A
#
# COMPACT_ATOMS: atom_id res chain seq x y z
N MET A 1 25.85 -6.57 1.09
CA MET A 1 24.39 -6.62 1.16
C MET A 1 23.94 -7.90 0.49
N ASP A 2 23.28 -8.78 1.23
CA ASP A 2 22.74 -10.03 0.69
C ASP A 2 21.71 -9.74 -0.43
N GLN A 3 21.52 -10.65 -1.38
CA GLN A 3 20.53 -10.47 -2.46
C GLN A 3 19.11 -10.29 -1.90
N MET A 4 18.80 -10.94 -0.79
CA MET A 4 17.50 -10.78 -0.11
C MET A 4 17.33 -9.39 0.49
N GLU A 5 18.37 -8.89 1.16
CA GLU A 5 18.41 -7.56 1.74
C GLU A 5 18.24 -6.49 0.64
N GLN A 6 18.91 -6.68 -0.51
CA GLN A 6 18.73 -5.81 -1.68
C GLN A 6 17.30 -5.84 -2.23
N LEU A 7 16.66 -7.02 -2.28
CA LEU A 7 15.27 -7.14 -2.71
C LEU A 7 14.33 -6.42 -1.74
N HIS A 8 14.49 -6.62 -0.44
CA HIS A 8 13.71 -5.94 0.59
C HIS A 8 13.81 -4.41 0.44
N GLU A 9 15.02 -3.87 0.34
CA GLU A 9 15.24 -2.43 0.19
C GLU A 9 14.62 -1.88 -1.11
N ARG A 10 14.67 -2.64 -2.21
CA ARG A 10 14.01 -2.26 -3.47
C ARG A 10 12.50 -2.21 -3.34
N LEU A 11 11.89 -3.20 -2.68
CA LEU A 11 10.44 -3.24 -2.43
C LEU A 11 9.99 -2.08 -1.54
N LEU A 12 10.71 -1.82 -0.44
CA LEU A 12 10.43 -0.70 0.45
C LEU A 12 10.58 0.65 -0.28
N GLY A 13 11.63 0.78 -1.10
CA GLY A 13 11.82 1.97 -1.94
C GLY A 13 10.67 2.19 -2.93
N ASP A 14 10.13 1.11 -3.50
CA ASP A 14 8.99 1.20 -4.42
C ASP A 14 7.70 1.58 -3.70
N LEU A 15 7.44 0.99 -2.54
CA LEU A 15 6.35 1.40 -1.65
C LEU A 15 6.40 2.89 -1.31
N ARG A 16 7.58 3.40 -0.92
CA ARG A 16 7.77 4.83 -0.59
C ARG A 16 7.51 5.74 -1.79
N ARG A 17 7.94 5.34 -3.00
CA ARG A 17 7.62 6.09 -4.24
C ARG A 17 6.12 6.09 -4.51
N TYR A 18 5.46 4.96 -4.35
CA TYR A 18 4.00 4.86 -4.51
C TYR A 18 3.27 5.76 -3.50
N ALA A 19 3.65 5.71 -2.22
CA ALA A 19 3.10 6.56 -1.18
C ALA A 19 3.34 8.06 -1.44
N ALA A 20 4.54 8.43 -1.91
CA ALA A 20 4.83 9.81 -2.31
C ALA A 20 3.94 10.29 -3.47
N SER A 21 3.60 9.41 -4.41
CA SER A 21 2.63 9.75 -5.47
C SER A 21 1.24 10.01 -4.90
N ARG A 22 0.75 9.16 -3.98
CA ARG A 22 -0.57 9.36 -3.34
C ARG A 22 -0.60 10.64 -2.50
N ARG A 23 0.52 11.00 -1.83
CA ARG A 23 0.65 12.27 -1.11
C ARG A 23 0.44 13.48 -2.03
N LYS A 24 1.00 13.46 -3.24
CA LYS A 24 0.76 14.51 -4.25
C LYS A 24 -0.69 14.55 -4.71
N ASP A 25 -1.35 13.39 -4.81
CA ASP A 25 -2.77 13.30 -5.16
C ASP A 25 -3.67 13.89 -4.05
N ILE A 26 -3.31 13.70 -2.78
CA ILE A 26 -3.95 14.38 -1.65
C ILE A 26 -3.72 15.90 -1.73
N GLU A 27 -2.48 16.34 -1.94
CA GLU A 27 -2.12 17.77 -1.99
C GLU A 27 -2.88 18.53 -3.09
N ARG A 28 -3.13 17.89 -4.24
CA ARG A 28 -3.91 18.47 -5.35
C ARG A 28 -5.42 18.24 -5.23
N GLY A 29 -5.90 17.63 -4.14
CA GLY A 29 -7.33 17.40 -3.86
C GLY A 29 -7.99 16.28 -4.67
N ALA A 30 -7.21 15.40 -5.29
CA ALA A 30 -7.74 14.30 -6.10
C ALA A 30 -8.03 13.02 -5.29
N GLU A 31 -7.38 12.87 -4.14
CA GLU A 31 -7.61 11.76 -3.20
C GLU A 31 -7.79 12.29 -1.78
N THR A 32 -8.57 11.58 -0.97
CA THR A 32 -8.60 11.80 0.48
C THR A 32 -7.50 10.98 1.16
N ARG A 33 -7.18 11.29 2.42
CA ARG A 33 -6.17 10.52 3.17
C ARG A 33 -6.60 9.08 3.37
N GLU A 34 -7.88 8.84 3.61
CA GLU A 34 -8.45 7.50 3.83
C GLU A 34 -8.30 6.62 2.59
N LEU A 35 -8.62 7.18 1.41
CA LEU A 35 -8.45 6.49 0.14
C LEU A 35 -6.98 6.21 -0.15
N ALA A 36 -6.13 7.24 -0.04
CA ALA A 36 -4.69 7.11 -0.27
C ALA A 36 -4.04 6.08 0.68
N GLY A 37 -4.38 6.13 1.97
CA GLY A 37 -3.90 5.20 2.98
C GLY A 37 -4.31 3.76 2.68
N LEU A 38 -5.57 3.55 2.27
CA LEU A 38 -6.06 2.24 1.83
C LEU A 38 -5.30 1.72 0.60
N LEU A 39 -5.07 2.56 -0.41
CA LEU A 39 -4.34 2.16 -1.62
C LEU A 39 -2.89 1.78 -1.29
N VAL A 40 -2.21 2.56 -0.47
CA VAL A 40 -0.84 2.26 0.01
C VAL A 40 -0.82 0.97 0.81
N GLU A 41 -1.80 0.74 1.69
CA GLU A 41 -1.92 -0.52 2.43
C GLU A 41 -2.04 -1.72 1.48
N LYS A 42 -2.99 -1.68 0.54
CA LYS A 42 -3.24 -2.83 -0.36
C LYS A 42 -2.05 -3.11 -1.26
N TYR A 43 -1.43 -2.07 -1.78
CA TYR A 43 -0.21 -2.20 -2.57
C TYR A 43 0.93 -2.79 -1.72
N GLY A 44 1.19 -2.24 -0.54
CA GLY A 44 2.27 -2.70 0.34
C GLY A 44 2.07 -4.12 0.87
N TYR A 45 0.86 -4.49 1.28
CA TYR A 45 0.55 -5.86 1.71
C TYR A 45 0.71 -6.86 0.57
N GLY A 46 0.40 -6.48 -0.68
CA GLY A 46 0.67 -7.29 -1.85
C GLY A 46 2.18 -7.56 -2.03
N LEU A 47 3.01 -6.53 -1.89
CA LEU A 47 4.47 -6.68 -1.96
C LEU A 47 5.02 -7.56 -0.82
N ALA A 48 4.55 -7.35 0.41
CA ALA A 48 4.96 -8.14 1.57
C ALA A 48 4.59 -9.61 1.38
N ARG A 49 3.35 -9.88 0.91
CA ARG A 49 2.90 -11.24 0.65
C ARG A 49 3.69 -11.92 -0.47
N ALA A 50 4.03 -11.20 -1.53
CA ALA A 50 4.85 -11.73 -2.61
C ALA A 50 6.27 -12.09 -2.12
N LEU A 51 6.85 -11.27 -1.24
CA LEU A 51 8.16 -11.54 -0.64
C LEU A 51 8.14 -12.79 0.24
N GLU A 52 7.09 -12.97 1.06
CA GLU A 52 6.89 -14.20 1.84
C GLU A 52 6.83 -15.44 0.94
N LEU A 53 5.99 -15.41 -0.09
CA LEU A 53 5.84 -16.53 -1.03
C LEU A 53 7.15 -16.86 -1.74
N TYR A 54 7.94 -15.83 -2.10
CA TYR A 54 9.27 -16.05 -2.66
C TYR A 54 10.19 -16.75 -1.66
N GLY A 55 10.20 -16.30 -0.40
CA GLY A 55 10.94 -16.94 0.69
C GLY A 55 10.60 -18.41 0.86
N ASP A 56 9.30 -18.72 0.89
CA ASP A 56 8.78 -20.09 1.03
C ASP A 56 9.25 -21.00 -0.12
N VAL A 57 9.17 -20.51 -1.38
CA VAL A 57 9.57 -21.27 -2.57
C VAL A 57 11.09 -21.45 -2.65
N ALA A 58 11.86 -20.43 -2.29
CA ALA A 58 13.31 -20.46 -2.36
C ALA A 58 13.96 -21.11 -1.12
N GLY A 59 13.18 -21.44 -0.08
CA GLY A 59 13.70 -22.02 1.16
C GLY A 59 14.59 -21.05 1.95
N VAL A 60 14.34 -19.74 1.83
CA VAL A 60 15.14 -18.68 2.45
C VAL A 60 14.28 -17.84 3.38
N ARG A 61 14.86 -17.42 4.51
CA ARG A 61 14.19 -16.50 5.42
C ARG A 61 14.16 -15.11 4.80
N VAL A 62 12.96 -14.54 4.72
CA VAL A 62 12.77 -13.14 4.27
C VAL A 62 12.51 -12.24 5.48
N PRO A 63 12.96 -10.97 5.45
CA PRO A 63 12.59 -10.02 6.48
C PRO A 63 11.11 -9.65 6.33
N ASP A 64 10.42 -9.50 7.47
CA ASP A 64 9.03 -9.04 7.50
C ASP A 64 8.94 -7.61 6.95
N LEU A 65 8.10 -7.43 5.93
CA LEU A 65 7.84 -6.14 5.29
C LEU A 65 6.54 -5.47 5.79
N TYR A 66 5.65 -6.20 6.47
CA TYR A 66 4.35 -5.68 6.91
C TYR A 66 4.51 -4.54 7.93
N ALA A 67 5.50 -4.63 8.82
CA ALA A 67 5.76 -3.58 9.80
C ALA A 67 6.12 -2.25 9.14
N GLN A 68 6.99 -2.26 8.12
CA GLN A 68 7.35 -1.06 7.37
C GLN A 68 6.18 -0.57 6.52
N VAL A 69 5.37 -1.46 5.96
CA VAL A 69 4.13 -1.08 5.27
C VAL A 69 3.21 -0.30 6.20
N ASN A 70 2.98 -0.81 7.40
CA ASN A 70 2.12 -0.15 8.39
C ASN A 70 2.65 1.24 8.78
N GLN A 71 3.96 1.40 8.93
CA GLN A 71 4.57 2.70 9.18
C GLN A 71 4.28 3.68 8.02
N VAL A 72 4.52 3.27 6.78
CA VAL A 72 4.28 4.13 5.60
C VAL A 72 2.79 4.47 5.45
N VAL A 73 1.89 3.53 5.77
CA VAL A 73 0.44 3.79 5.79
C VAL A 73 0.09 4.88 6.80
N LEU A 74 0.63 4.82 8.03
CA LEU A 74 0.39 5.83 9.07
C LEU A 74 0.94 7.22 8.72
N GLU A 75 1.99 7.30 7.89
CA GLU A 75 2.48 8.58 7.36
C GLU A 75 1.52 9.24 6.36
N ILE A 76 0.65 8.47 5.71
CA ILE A 76 -0.36 8.95 4.74
C ILE A 76 -1.69 9.20 5.45
N ASP A 77 -2.13 8.21 6.23
CA ASP A 77 -3.36 8.19 6.99
C ASP A 77 -3.09 7.90 8.47
N PRO A 78 -2.92 8.94 9.31
CA PRO A 78 -2.71 8.78 10.74
C PRO A 78 -3.88 8.08 11.47
N GLN A 79 -5.06 7.99 10.84
CA GLN A 79 -6.25 7.37 11.39
C GLN A 79 -6.57 6.01 10.71
N ALA A 80 -5.59 5.42 10.01
CA ALA A 80 -5.77 4.19 9.22
C ALA A 80 -6.45 3.05 10.00
N GLU A 81 -6.15 2.90 11.29
CA GLU A 81 -6.81 1.87 12.12
C GLU A 81 -8.32 2.11 12.26
N ALA A 82 -8.72 3.35 12.57
CA ALA A 82 -10.12 3.73 12.67
C ALA A 82 -10.83 3.63 11.31
N HIS A 83 -10.18 4.06 10.23
CA HIS A 83 -10.74 3.95 8.87
C HIS A 83 -10.90 2.50 8.43
N ARG A 84 -9.96 1.62 8.79
CA ARG A 84 -10.07 0.19 8.52
C ARG A 84 -11.23 -0.46 9.26
N ALA A 85 -11.49 -0.07 10.51
CA ALA A 85 -12.62 -0.58 11.29
C ALA A 85 -13.95 -0.17 10.66
N ARG A 86 -14.04 1.08 10.18
CA ARG A 86 -15.25 1.67 9.61
C ARG A 86 -15.51 1.32 8.15
N ARG A 87 -14.63 0.54 7.50
CA ARG A 87 -14.77 0.21 6.07
C ARG A 87 -16.09 -0.49 5.73
N TRP A 88 -16.69 -1.18 6.70
CA TRP A 88 -17.98 -1.85 6.55
C TRP A 88 -19.17 -0.89 6.67
N ASP A 89 -18.97 0.29 7.26
CA ASP A 89 -19.98 1.35 7.35
C ASP A 89 -20.03 2.18 6.06
N ALA A 90 -19.01 2.07 5.21
CA ALA A 90 -18.91 2.82 3.96
C ALA A 90 -19.87 2.26 2.90
N ARG A 91 -20.42 3.14 2.06
CA ARG A 91 -21.12 2.73 0.84
C ARG A 91 -20.10 2.14 -0.15
N PRO A 92 -20.46 1.10 -0.92
CA PRO A 92 -19.61 0.61 -1.99
C PRO A 92 -19.17 1.75 -2.91
N ALA A 93 -17.86 1.92 -3.06
CA ALA A 93 -17.30 2.87 -4.02
C ALA A 93 -17.28 2.21 -5.42
N GLY A 94 -17.79 2.93 -6.41
CA GLY A 94 -17.69 2.58 -7.82
C GLY A 94 -16.72 3.50 -8.55
N LEU A 95 -16.24 3.07 -9.72
CA LEU A 95 -15.56 3.98 -10.64
C LEU A 95 -16.60 4.90 -11.27
N ASP A 96 -16.33 6.20 -11.28
CA ASP A 96 -17.09 7.16 -12.08
C ASP A 96 -16.62 7.06 -13.53
N LEU A 97 -17.26 6.15 -14.28
CA LEU A 97 -16.94 5.89 -15.67
C LEU A 97 -17.86 6.74 -16.56
N PRO A 98 -17.32 7.49 -17.53
CA PRO A 98 -18.17 8.14 -18.52
C PRO A 98 -18.99 7.10 -19.28
N ALA A 99 -20.20 7.47 -19.70
CA ALA A 99 -21.04 6.61 -20.54
C ALA A 99 -20.24 6.12 -21.76
N ALA A 100 -20.41 4.85 -22.11
CA ALA A 100 -19.82 4.29 -23.31
C ALA A 100 -20.25 5.16 -24.51
N ARG A 101 -19.29 5.57 -25.34
CA ARG A 101 -19.61 6.18 -26.64
C ARG A 101 -20.11 5.04 -27.53
N GLU A 102 -21.40 5.05 -27.84
CA GLU A 102 -22.01 4.18 -28.86
C GLU A 102 -21.51 4.53 -30.26
#